data_AF-A0A2K1QH55-F1
#
_entry.id   AF-A0A2K1QH55-F1
#
_cell.length_a   1.000
_cell.length_b   1.000
_cell.length_c   1.000
_cell.angle_alpha   90.00
_cell.angle_beta   90.00
_cell.angle_gamma   90.00
#
_symmetry.space_group_name_H-M   'P 1'
#
loop_
_entity.id
_entity.type
_entity.pdbx_description
1 polymer ?
#
loop_
_entity_poly.entity_id
_entity_poly.type
_entity_poly.pdbx_seq_one_letter_code
_entity_poly.pdbx_strand_id
1 'polypeptide(L)'
;MSAFTKISTADDTTCEGYRVPSGIQNASTSNHTSIGVRKTAKASSFPETNSQSVAYWLLGSAASVFGLVIFGGLTRLTESGLSITEWRPVAGSLPPMNQDMWESEFALYRASPEFKQLNSRMGLEEFKQIYWMEWIHRVWGRVVGVTFLVPTAYFVIRRRVTGKMALKLTGICSLIGFQGFLGWWMVKSGLKDDLFAPGAHPRVSQYRLTAHLGTAFVCYLAMFWNGISILRENRFLADPEKAQQLVNATTHPGLRVFRRSVAGLLALVFVTAMSGGLVAGLDAGLIYNEFPYMGLGLTPPKKELFDPFYSHVPDQSDLWWRNMLENPSLVQLDHRILATSTFTAVMGLWAYTRFNPRVRALMTGPAKRGMHGVVGLVWMQVALGISTLLYLVPLPVASAHQAGALALLTGTIALGNRIWIPRALTAKIAQRVALARSGGARTARKMGPTHGVVHPVVA
;
A
#
# COMPACT_ATOMS: atom_id res chain seq x y z
N MET A 1 56.00 8.52 2.72
CA MET A 1 56.81 7.29 2.72
C MET A 1 56.33 6.41 1.57
N SER A 2 57.24 6.13 0.63
CA SER A 2 57.10 5.57 -0.74
C SER A 2 56.18 4.34 -0.88
N ALA A 3 55.43 4.09 -1.96
CA ALA A 3 55.58 4.26 -3.41
C ALA A 3 56.47 3.21 -4.13
N PHE A 4 55.95 2.69 -5.26
CA PHE A 4 56.60 2.09 -6.45
C PHE A 4 56.83 0.57 -6.60
N THR A 5 55.96 -0.01 -7.45
CA THR A 5 56.14 -0.83 -8.67
C THR A 5 57.56 -1.16 -9.21
N LYS A 6 57.79 -2.42 -9.66
CA LYS A 6 58.25 -2.90 -11.01
C LYS A 6 58.93 -4.30 -10.95
N ILE A 7 58.52 -5.30 -11.77
CA ILE A 7 59.14 -5.86 -13.03
C ILE A 7 60.46 -6.63 -12.76
N SER A 8 60.90 -7.74 -13.39
CA SER A 8 60.47 -8.79 -14.35
C SER A 8 61.71 -9.72 -14.55
N THR A 9 61.57 -10.76 -15.40
CA THR A 9 62.58 -11.58 -16.13
C THR A 9 63.34 -12.65 -15.35
N ALA A 10 63.73 -13.81 -15.89
CA ALA A 10 63.44 -14.65 -17.07
C ALA A 10 64.49 -15.81 -16.96
N ASP A 11 64.22 -17.02 -17.47
CA ASP A 11 65.16 -17.76 -18.34
C ASP A 11 64.65 -19.17 -18.74
N ASP A 12 64.96 -19.48 -20.01
CA ASP A 12 64.78 -20.70 -20.81
C ASP A 12 65.62 -21.90 -20.25
N THR A 13 65.62 -23.18 -20.70
CA THR A 13 65.60 -23.76 -22.07
C THR A 13 65.45 -25.31 -22.00
N THR A 14 64.63 -25.87 -22.92
CA THR A 14 64.60 -27.17 -23.66
C THR A 14 65.51 -28.39 -23.34
N CYS A 15 65.00 -29.65 -23.44
CA CYS A 15 65.04 -30.59 -24.62
C CYS A 15 64.91 -32.10 -24.28
N GLU A 16 64.57 -32.91 -25.33
CA GLU A 16 64.51 -34.40 -25.48
C GLU A 16 63.25 -35.13 -24.95
N GLY A 17 62.64 -36.14 -25.60
CA GLY A 17 62.91 -36.93 -26.81
C GLY A 17 61.84 -38.03 -26.97
N TYR A 18 61.62 -38.52 -28.19
CA TYR A 18 60.47 -39.32 -28.67
C TYR A 18 60.66 -40.85 -28.56
N ARG A 19 59.62 -41.63 -28.21
CA ARG A 19 59.46 -43.06 -28.61
C ARG A 19 58.01 -43.55 -28.46
N VAL A 20 57.46 -44.16 -29.53
CA VAL A 20 56.20 -44.93 -29.59
C VAL A 20 56.56 -46.43 -29.46
N PRO A 21 55.67 -47.36 -29.06
CA PRO A 21 54.80 -48.00 -30.08
C PRO A 21 53.41 -48.53 -29.60
N SER A 22 52.49 -48.59 -30.56
CA SER A 22 51.49 -49.66 -30.85
C SER A 22 50.46 -50.14 -29.81
N GLY A 23 49.17 -50.11 -30.20
CA GLY A 23 48.14 -50.99 -29.62
C GLY A 23 46.70 -50.56 -29.93
N ILE A 24 46.17 -50.91 -31.11
CA ILE A 24 44.75 -50.86 -31.44
C ILE A 24 44.07 -52.12 -30.88
N GLN A 25 43.08 -51.98 -30.00
CA GLN A 25 41.97 -52.94 -29.86
C GLN A 25 40.65 -52.22 -29.52
N ASN A 26 39.65 -52.49 -30.37
CA ASN A 26 38.27 -52.07 -30.22
C ASN A 26 37.62 -52.77 -29.02
N ALA A 27 36.95 -51.99 -28.16
CA ALA A 27 35.98 -52.51 -27.20
C ALA A 27 34.73 -51.63 -27.22
N SER A 28 33.67 -52.17 -27.81
CA SER A 28 32.31 -51.66 -27.78
C SER A 28 31.72 -51.83 -26.37
N THR A 29 31.66 -50.75 -25.59
CA THR A 29 30.87 -50.72 -24.34
C THR A 29 29.57 -49.95 -24.56
N SER A 30 28.48 -50.71 -24.56
CA SER A 30 27.10 -50.25 -24.48
C SER A 30 26.83 -49.50 -23.17
N ASN A 31 26.77 -48.17 -23.22
CA ASN A 31 26.26 -47.37 -22.12
C ASN A 31 24.73 -47.34 -22.19
N HIS A 32 24.08 -48.19 -21.39
CA HIS A 32 22.68 -48.05 -21.03
C HIS A 32 22.49 -46.76 -20.22
N THR A 33 22.05 -45.70 -20.89
CA THR A 33 21.55 -44.50 -20.23
C THR A 33 20.21 -44.84 -19.56
N SER A 34 20.25 -45.09 -18.25
CA SER A 34 19.04 -45.19 -17.44
C SER A 34 18.31 -43.84 -17.50
N ILE A 35 17.13 -43.86 -18.13
CA ILE A 35 16.22 -42.72 -18.14
C ILE A 35 15.74 -42.53 -16.70
N GLY A 36 16.40 -41.63 -15.96
CA GLY A 36 15.95 -41.20 -14.65
C GLY A 36 14.54 -40.62 -14.76
N VAL A 37 13.55 -41.40 -14.33
CA VAL A 37 12.17 -40.96 -14.18
C VAL A 37 12.18 -39.77 -13.21
N ARG A 38 12.02 -38.57 -13.77
CA ARG A 38 11.89 -37.33 -13.00
C ARG A 38 10.69 -37.50 -12.07
N LYS A 39 10.94 -37.68 -10.76
CA LYS A 39 9.90 -37.75 -9.72
C LYS A 39 8.85 -36.66 -10.00
N THR A 40 7.63 -37.07 -10.34
CA THR A 40 6.50 -36.17 -10.48
C THR A 40 6.33 -35.43 -9.15
N ALA A 41 6.51 -34.12 -9.16
CA ALA A 41 6.30 -33.29 -7.97
C ALA A 41 4.92 -33.60 -7.37
N LYS A 42 4.85 -33.87 -6.06
CA LYS A 42 3.57 -34.11 -5.35
C LYS A 42 2.57 -33.03 -5.75
N ALA A 43 1.41 -33.43 -6.24
CA ALA A 43 0.34 -32.50 -6.59
C ALA A 43 -0.01 -31.64 -5.38
N SER A 44 0.16 -30.33 -5.51
CA SER A 44 -0.23 -29.37 -4.46
C SER A 44 -1.71 -29.52 -4.18
N SER A 45 -2.06 -29.61 -2.90
CA SER A 45 -3.46 -29.73 -2.47
C SER A 45 -4.27 -28.44 -2.67
N PHE A 46 -3.60 -27.30 -2.89
CA PHE A 46 -4.19 -25.98 -3.18
C PHE A 46 -4.45 -25.77 -4.68
N PRO A 47 -5.48 -24.99 -5.05
CA PRO A 47 -5.78 -24.66 -6.45
C PRO A 47 -4.67 -23.82 -7.11
N GLU A 48 -4.66 -23.82 -8.45
CA GLU A 48 -3.72 -23.02 -9.24
C GLU A 48 -4.08 -21.52 -9.31
N THR A 49 -5.36 -21.18 -9.13
CA THR A 49 -5.90 -19.82 -9.20
C THR A 49 -6.73 -19.50 -7.96
N ASN A 50 -7.03 -18.22 -7.76
CA ASN A 50 -7.87 -17.74 -6.66
C ASN A 50 -9.27 -17.46 -7.20
N SER A 51 -10.32 -17.82 -6.44
CA SER A 51 -11.72 -17.54 -6.81
C SER A 51 -12.01 -16.04 -6.88
N GLN A 52 -12.88 -15.63 -7.81
CA GLN A 52 -13.34 -14.23 -7.92
C GLN A 52 -14.12 -13.77 -6.68
N SER A 53 -14.81 -14.68 -5.97
CA SER A 53 -15.54 -14.33 -4.74
C SER A 53 -14.61 -13.74 -3.67
N VAL A 54 -13.39 -14.25 -3.57
CA VAL A 54 -12.34 -13.75 -2.67
C VAL A 54 -11.95 -12.33 -3.06
N ALA A 55 -11.90 -12.04 -4.36
CA ALA A 55 -11.56 -10.72 -4.85
C ALA A 55 -12.62 -9.67 -4.48
N TYR A 56 -13.90 -9.97 -4.70
CA TYR A 56 -14.98 -9.06 -4.32
C TYR A 56 -15.06 -8.84 -2.82
N TRP A 57 -14.86 -9.90 -2.02
CA TRP A 57 -14.79 -9.76 -0.57
C TRP A 57 -13.59 -8.92 -0.10
N LEU A 58 -12.40 -9.10 -0.69
CA LEU A 58 -11.23 -8.24 -0.41
C LEU A 58 -11.51 -6.77 -0.75
N LEU A 59 -12.18 -6.50 -1.88
CA LEU A 59 -12.53 -5.13 -2.29
C LEU A 59 -13.62 -4.52 -1.40
N GLY A 60 -14.61 -5.31 -0.99
CA GLY A 60 -15.61 -4.87 0.00
C GLY A 60 -15.00 -4.59 1.37
N SER A 61 -14.05 -5.43 1.81
CA SER A 61 -13.29 -5.21 3.05
C SER A 61 -12.44 -3.94 2.96
N ALA A 62 -11.76 -3.72 1.82
CA ALA A 62 -11.00 -2.49 1.57
C ALA A 62 -11.92 -1.26 1.60
N ALA A 63 -13.10 -1.33 0.99
CA ALA A 63 -14.08 -0.23 1.04
C ALA A 63 -14.55 0.06 2.48
N SER A 64 -14.75 -0.97 3.30
CA SER A 64 -15.06 -0.82 4.73
C SER A 64 -13.93 -0.12 5.48
N VAL A 65 -12.67 -0.52 5.26
CA VAL A 65 -11.49 0.13 5.87
C VAL A 65 -11.33 1.57 5.38
N PHE A 66 -11.63 1.87 4.11
CA PHE A 66 -11.63 3.23 3.58
C PHE A 66 -12.64 4.11 4.34
N GLY A 67 -13.86 3.62 4.56
CA GLY A 67 -14.86 4.29 5.38
C GLY A 67 -14.41 4.48 6.83
N LEU A 68 -13.80 3.44 7.42
CA LEU A 68 -13.26 3.50 8.78
C LEU A 68 -12.16 4.55 8.93
N VAL A 69 -11.28 4.70 7.93
CA VAL A 69 -10.25 5.75 7.91
C VAL A 69 -10.89 7.14 7.92
N ILE A 70 -11.90 7.40 7.08
CA ILE A 70 -12.60 8.69 7.05
C ILE A 70 -13.26 8.98 8.39
N PHE A 71 -13.97 7.98 8.93
CA PHE A 71 -14.67 8.11 10.21
C PHE A 71 -13.69 8.30 11.38
N GLY A 72 -12.54 7.63 11.36
CA GLY A 72 -11.45 7.86 12.32
C GLY A 72 -10.84 9.26 12.20
N GLY A 73 -10.72 9.79 10.98
CA GLY A 73 -10.33 11.19 10.75
C GLY A 73 -11.32 12.16 11.38
N LEU A 74 -12.62 11.94 11.22
CA LEU A 74 -13.66 12.73 11.89
C LEU A 74 -13.57 12.60 13.41
N THR A 75 -13.32 11.40 13.93
CA THR A 75 -13.15 11.15 15.37
C THR A 75 -11.97 11.96 15.93
N ARG A 76 -10.87 12.10 15.18
CA ARG A 76 -9.75 12.96 15.58
C ARG A 76 -10.08 14.45 15.48
N LEU A 77 -10.67 14.89 14.38
CA LEU A 77 -10.99 16.31 14.11
C LEU A 77 -12.06 16.87 15.05
N THR A 78 -12.91 16.01 15.61
CA THR A 78 -13.91 16.35 16.63
C THR A 78 -13.38 16.16 18.06
N GLU A 79 -12.09 15.81 18.21
CA GLU A 79 -11.45 15.52 19.51
C GLU A 79 -12.20 14.46 20.33
N SER A 80 -12.89 13.53 19.66
CA SER A 80 -13.64 12.47 20.33
C SER A 80 -12.79 11.25 20.67
N GLY A 81 -11.57 11.15 20.16
CA GLY A 81 -10.71 9.96 20.28
C GLY A 81 -10.20 9.60 21.68
N LEU A 82 -10.55 10.38 22.72
CA LEU A 82 -10.20 10.14 24.12
C LEU A 82 -11.43 10.10 25.05
N SER A 83 -12.64 10.09 24.48
CA SER A 83 -13.90 10.04 25.23
C SER A 83 -14.13 8.71 25.98
N ILE A 84 -13.57 7.60 25.48
CA ILE A 84 -13.64 6.25 26.08
C ILE A 84 -12.27 5.87 26.64
N THR A 85 -12.10 6.14 27.94
CA THR A 85 -10.82 5.97 28.65
C THR A 85 -10.51 4.51 28.99
N GLU A 86 -11.53 3.66 29.10
CA GLU A 86 -11.36 2.26 29.44
C GLU A 86 -11.19 1.34 28.22
N TRP A 87 -10.33 0.33 28.38
CA TRP A 87 -10.14 -0.71 27.38
C TRP A 87 -10.97 -1.95 27.71
N ARG A 88 -12.18 -2.03 27.16
CA ARG A 88 -13.10 -3.18 27.31
C ARG A 88 -13.43 -3.80 25.95
N PRO A 89 -12.58 -4.71 25.41
CA PRO A 89 -12.72 -5.23 24.05
C PRO A 89 -14.05 -5.92 23.75
N VAL A 90 -14.57 -6.68 24.72
CA VAL A 90 -15.80 -7.46 24.59
C VAL A 90 -16.99 -6.68 25.15
N ALA A 91 -16.97 -6.38 26.46
CA ALA A 91 -18.08 -5.69 27.14
C ALA A 91 -18.35 -4.28 26.59
N GLY A 92 -17.33 -3.55 26.15
CA GLY A 92 -17.48 -2.23 25.51
C GLY A 92 -17.95 -2.28 24.05
N SER A 93 -18.49 -3.41 23.60
CA SER A 93 -19.19 -3.50 22.30
C SER A 93 -20.66 -3.13 22.39
N LEU A 94 -21.22 -3.05 23.62
CA LEU A 94 -22.54 -2.48 23.87
C LEU A 94 -22.34 -1.04 24.37
N PRO A 95 -23.17 -0.07 23.92
CA PRO A 95 -23.12 1.28 24.43
C PRO A 95 -23.79 1.35 25.83
N PRO A 96 -23.64 2.45 26.57
CA PRO A 96 -24.39 2.68 27.81
C PRO A 96 -25.90 2.65 27.53
N MET A 97 -26.62 1.77 28.23
CA MET A 97 -28.02 1.46 27.94
C MET A 97 -29.03 2.21 28.83
N ASN A 98 -28.56 2.86 29.89
CA ASN A 98 -29.38 3.63 30.83
C ASN A 98 -28.61 4.85 31.35
N GLN A 99 -29.32 5.71 32.09
CA GLN A 99 -28.77 6.97 32.60
C GLN A 99 -27.58 6.76 33.55
N ASP A 100 -27.66 5.80 34.47
CA ASP A 100 -26.58 5.52 35.43
C ASP A 100 -25.28 5.11 34.73
N MET A 101 -25.37 4.28 33.69
CA MET A 101 -24.20 3.91 32.88
C MET A 101 -23.62 5.11 32.14
N TRP A 102 -24.46 6.01 31.63
CA TRP A 102 -23.99 7.24 30.98
C TRP A 102 -23.25 8.16 31.96
N GLU A 103 -23.76 8.29 33.18
CA GLU A 103 -23.12 9.08 34.23
C GLU A 103 -21.81 8.47 34.71
N SER A 104 -21.71 7.14 34.78
CA SER A 104 -20.48 6.40 35.05
C SER A 104 -19.38 6.69 34.02
N GLU A 105 -19.68 6.54 32.72
CA GLU A 105 -18.73 6.82 31.65
C GLU A 105 -18.34 8.31 31.64
N PHE A 106 -19.29 9.22 31.87
CA PHE A 106 -19.01 10.64 31.95
C PHE A 106 -18.15 10.98 33.18
N ALA A 107 -18.32 10.30 34.31
CA ALA A 107 -17.46 10.47 35.48
C ALA A 107 -16.01 10.07 35.18
N LEU A 108 -15.80 8.97 34.44
CA LEU A 108 -14.48 8.58 33.95
C LEU A 108 -13.88 9.64 33.02
N TYR A 109 -14.69 10.18 32.11
CA TYR A 109 -14.25 11.27 31.22
C TYR A 109 -13.88 12.54 31.99
N ARG A 110 -14.67 12.94 32.98
CA ARG A 110 -14.38 14.11 33.84
C ARG A 110 -13.07 14.00 34.61
N ALA A 111 -12.63 12.79 34.90
CA ALA A 111 -11.35 12.55 35.55
C ALA A 111 -10.15 12.80 34.61
N SER A 112 -10.37 12.74 33.29
CA SER A 112 -9.32 12.81 32.27
C SER A 112 -8.66 14.21 32.16
N PRO A 113 -7.40 14.28 31.66
CA PRO A 113 -6.75 15.55 31.33
C PRO A 113 -7.53 16.38 30.30
N GLU A 114 -8.12 15.74 29.29
CA GLU A 114 -8.85 16.39 28.21
C GLU A 114 -10.07 17.16 28.72
N PHE A 115 -10.89 16.53 29.57
CA PHE A 115 -12.03 17.22 30.19
C PHE A 115 -11.57 18.41 31.04
N LYS A 116 -10.54 18.22 31.88
CA LYS A 116 -10.09 19.28 32.79
C LYS A 116 -9.54 20.52 32.08
N GLN A 117 -8.87 20.34 30.93
CA GLN A 117 -8.19 21.44 30.24
C GLN A 117 -8.98 22.00 29.05
N LEU A 118 -9.66 21.15 28.28
CA LEU A 118 -10.33 21.57 27.03
C LEU A 118 -11.85 21.62 27.20
N ASN A 119 -12.44 20.64 27.89
CA ASN A 119 -13.89 20.41 27.91
C ASN A 119 -14.54 20.62 29.28
N SER A 120 -13.99 21.48 30.14
CA SER A 120 -14.37 21.57 31.57
C SER A 120 -15.82 22.04 31.82
N ARG A 121 -16.46 22.61 30.79
CA ARG A 121 -17.85 23.07 30.81
C ARG A 121 -18.82 22.09 30.15
N MET A 122 -18.32 20.98 29.61
CA MET A 122 -19.10 20.05 28.81
C MET A 122 -20.17 19.35 29.65
N GLY A 123 -21.39 19.31 29.15
CA GLY A 123 -22.51 18.58 29.76
C GLY A 123 -22.58 17.11 29.31
N LEU A 124 -23.49 16.34 29.92
CA LEU A 124 -23.68 14.93 29.56
C LEU A 124 -24.12 14.75 28.09
N GLU A 125 -24.97 15.64 27.57
CA GLU A 125 -25.48 15.53 26.19
C GLU A 125 -24.38 15.80 25.15
N GLU A 126 -23.47 16.74 25.42
CA GLU A 126 -22.31 16.98 24.58
C GLU A 126 -21.31 15.82 24.67
N PHE A 127 -21.10 15.27 25.87
CA PHE A 127 -20.30 14.06 26.05
C PHE A 127 -20.81 12.87 25.24
N LYS A 128 -22.14 12.67 25.17
CA LYS A 128 -22.74 11.60 24.36
C LYS A 128 -22.35 11.73 22.88
N GLN A 129 -22.22 12.95 22.34
CA GLN A 129 -21.86 13.15 20.94
C GLN A 129 -20.44 12.66 20.64
N ILE A 130 -19.46 13.04 21.46
CA ILE A 130 -18.07 12.57 21.32
C ILE A 130 -17.95 11.06 21.60
N TYR A 131 -18.70 10.56 22.60
CA TYR A 131 -18.73 9.13 22.92
C TYR A 131 -19.24 8.30 21.74
N TRP A 132 -20.34 8.71 21.10
CA TRP A 132 -20.89 7.98 19.96
C TRP A 132 -19.92 7.92 18.78
N MET A 133 -19.21 9.01 18.50
CA MET A 133 -18.17 9.03 17.46
C MET A 133 -17.10 7.99 17.75
N GLU A 134 -16.54 7.98 18.96
CA GLU A 134 -15.48 7.02 19.29
C GLU A 134 -16.00 5.58 19.36
N TRP A 135 -17.16 5.36 19.96
CA TRP A 135 -17.77 4.05 20.11
C TRP A 135 -18.06 3.40 18.75
N ILE A 136 -18.67 4.15 17.81
CA ILE A 136 -18.96 3.67 16.45
C ILE A 136 -17.66 3.30 15.74
N HIS A 137 -16.61 4.13 15.88
CA HIS A 137 -15.32 3.86 15.24
C HIS A 137 -14.70 2.55 15.77
N ARG A 138 -14.70 2.37 17.10
CA ARG A 138 -14.18 1.16 17.75
C ARG A 138 -14.98 -0.09 17.38
N VAL A 139 -16.31 -0.02 17.39
CA VAL A 139 -17.19 -1.15 17.02
C VAL A 139 -17.04 -1.51 15.55
N TRP A 140 -16.97 -0.52 14.65
CA TRP A 140 -16.73 -0.78 13.23
C TRP A 140 -15.36 -1.46 13.02
N GLY A 141 -14.30 -1.03 13.71
CA GLY A 141 -13.01 -1.72 13.70
C GLY A 141 -13.10 -3.20 14.10
N ARG A 142 -13.88 -3.53 15.14
CA ARG A 142 -14.14 -4.92 15.57
C ARG A 142 -14.90 -5.71 14.49
N VAL A 143 -15.93 -5.11 13.90
CA VAL A 143 -16.70 -5.72 12.81
C VAL A 143 -15.79 -6.05 11.63
N VAL A 144 -14.88 -5.13 11.24
CA VAL A 144 -13.87 -5.41 10.20
C VAL A 144 -12.98 -6.60 10.59
N GLY A 145 -12.55 -6.68 11.85
CA GLY A 145 -11.78 -7.82 12.37
C GLY A 145 -12.49 -9.16 12.16
N VAL A 146 -13.75 -9.27 12.60
CA VAL A 146 -14.54 -10.50 12.49
C VAL A 146 -14.89 -10.82 11.04
N THR A 147 -15.39 -9.83 10.30
CA THR A 147 -15.79 -9.99 8.89
C THR A 147 -14.61 -10.23 7.95
N PHE A 148 -13.37 -10.01 8.40
CA PHE A 148 -12.18 -10.42 7.67
C PHE A 148 -11.67 -11.80 8.11
N LEU A 149 -11.61 -12.06 9.42
CA LEU A 149 -11.05 -13.29 9.97
C LEU A 149 -11.88 -14.54 9.58
N VAL A 150 -13.20 -14.47 9.75
CA VAL A 150 -14.09 -15.62 9.51
C VAL A 150 -14.09 -16.04 8.04
N PRO A 151 -14.27 -15.14 7.05
CA PRO A 151 -14.16 -15.52 5.64
C PRO A 151 -12.76 -15.95 5.24
N THR A 152 -11.69 -15.40 5.84
CA THR A 152 -10.32 -15.88 5.61
C THR A 152 -10.19 -17.35 5.97
N ALA A 153 -10.60 -17.73 7.18
CA ALA A 153 -10.58 -19.12 7.63
C ALA A 153 -11.38 -20.01 6.67
N TYR A 154 -12.60 -19.59 6.31
CA TYR A 154 -13.44 -20.31 5.35
C TYR A 154 -12.75 -20.50 3.99
N PHE A 155 -12.20 -19.46 3.37
CA PHE A 155 -11.58 -19.55 2.05
C PHE A 155 -10.31 -20.42 2.04
N VAL A 156 -9.53 -20.39 3.11
CA VAL A 156 -8.33 -21.22 3.26
C VAL A 156 -8.71 -22.69 3.47
N ILE A 157 -9.62 -22.98 4.41
CA ILE A 157 -10.08 -24.34 4.72
C ILE A 157 -10.76 -24.98 3.49
N ARG A 158 -11.60 -24.21 2.79
CA ARG A 158 -12.30 -24.66 1.57
C ARG A 158 -11.43 -24.59 0.31
N ARG A 159 -10.14 -24.27 0.44
CA ARG A 159 -9.17 -24.21 -0.67
C ARG A 159 -9.66 -23.38 -1.86
N ARG A 160 -10.29 -22.24 -1.59
CA ARG A 160 -10.74 -21.27 -2.61
C ARG A 160 -9.63 -20.31 -3.08
N VAL A 161 -8.45 -20.43 -2.46
CA VAL A 161 -7.28 -19.60 -2.70
C VAL A 161 -6.02 -20.46 -2.87
N THR A 162 -5.04 -19.95 -3.62
CA THR A 162 -3.69 -20.53 -3.72
C THR A 162 -2.98 -20.47 -2.37
N GLY A 163 -2.00 -21.36 -2.11
CA GLY A 163 -1.24 -21.34 -0.86
C GLY A 163 -0.52 -20.00 -0.59
N LYS A 164 -0.02 -19.33 -1.64
CA LYS A 164 0.57 -17.98 -1.53
C LYS A 164 -0.45 -16.92 -1.12
N MET A 165 -1.69 -17.03 -1.60
CA MET A 165 -2.76 -16.13 -1.21
C MET A 165 -3.24 -16.42 0.21
N ALA A 166 -3.30 -17.68 0.64
CA ALA A 166 -3.59 -18.03 2.03
C ALA A 166 -2.63 -17.32 3.00
N LEU A 167 -1.32 -17.38 2.74
CA LEU A 167 -0.31 -16.67 3.55
C LEU A 167 -0.55 -15.15 3.59
N LYS A 168 -0.91 -14.55 2.44
CA LYS A 168 -1.22 -13.12 2.38
C LYS A 168 -2.47 -12.75 3.17
N LEU A 169 -3.53 -13.56 3.10
CA LEU A 169 -4.75 -13.33 3.87
C LEU A 169 -4.48 -13.43 5.37
N THR A 170 -3.69 -14.42 5.79
CA THR A 170 -3.23 -14.53 7.19
C THR A 170 -2.41 -13.30 7.60
N GLY A 171 -1.49 -12.84 6.76
CA GLY A 171 -0.73 -11.61 7.02
C GLY A 171 -1.61 -10.38 7.17
N ILE A 172 -2.66 -10.24 6.34
CA ILE A 172 -3.64 -9.15 6.48
C ILE A 172 -4.44 -9.31 7.78
N CYS A 173 -4.85 -10.52 8.16
CA CYS A 173 -5.52 -10.76 9.47
C CYS A 173 -4.62 -10.32 10.64
N SER A 174 -3.33 -10.66 10.59
CA SER A 174 -2.35 -10.22 11.59
C SER A 174 -2.22 -8.70 11.63
N LEU A 175 -2.20 -8.02 10.47
CA LEU A 175 -2.18 -6.56 10.40
C LEU A 175 -3.45 -5.92 11.00
N ILE A 176 -4.64 -6.52 10.81
CA ILE A 176 -5.87 -6.05 11.43
C ILE A 176 -5.83 -6.25 12.95
N GLY A 177 -5.33 -7.39 13.43
CA GLY A 177 -5.10 -7.58 14.87
C GLY A 177 -4.13 -6.55 15.45
N PHE A 178 -3.07 -6.25 14.71
CA PHE A 178 -2.10 -5.21 15.05
C PHE A 178 -2.70 -3.79 15.02
N GLN A 179 -3.70 -3.52 14.18
CA GLN A 179 -4.47 -2.26 14.23
C GLN A 179 -5.13 -2.07 15.59
N GLY A 180 -5.75 -3.12 16.15
CA GLY A 180 -6.34 -3.07 17.48
C GLY A 180 -5.32 -2.72 18.56
N PHE A 181 -4.12 -3.32 18.48
CA PHE A 181 -3.01 -2.99 19.38
C PHE A 181 -2.56 -1.53 19.23
N LEU A 182 -2.36 -1.04 18.00
CA LEU A 182 -1.96 0.34 17.75
C LEU A 182 -3.03 1.34 18.21
N GLY A 183 -4.31 1.03 18.01
CA GLY A 183 -5.42 1.85 18.49
C GLY A 183 -5.43 1.98 20.03
N TRP A 184 -5.23 0.87 20.75
CA TRP A 184 -5.04 0.91 22.19
C TRP A 184 -3.81 1.71 22.62
N TRP A 185 -2.66 1.48 21.97
CA TRP A 185 -1.41 2.20 22.27
C TRP A 185 -1.53 3.70 22.00
N MET A 186 -2.30 4.08 20.99
CA MET A 186 -2.64 5.44 20.63
C MET A 186 -3.47 6.12 21.73
N VAL A 187 -4.59 5.54 22.16
CA VAL A 187 -5.44 6.10 23.23
C VAL A 187 -4.67 6.19 24.55
N LYS A 188 -3.89 5.17 24.90
CA LYS A 188 -3.04 5.17 26.10
C LYS A 188 -2.06 6.34 26.15
N SER A 189 -1.69 6.96 25.02
CA SER A 189 -0.83 8.16 25.05
C SER A 189 -1.52 9.41 25.59
N GLY A 190 -2.81 9.57 25.34
CA GLY A 190 -3.57 10.77 25.71
C GLY A 190 -4.04 10.79 27.16
N LEU A 191 -3.75 9.74 27.94
CA LEU A 191 -4.21 9.56 29.32
C LEU A 191 -3.07 9.61 30.35
N LYS A 192 -1.90 10.14 29.98
CA LYS A 192 -0.74 10.22 30.88
C LYS A 192 -0.82 11.43 31.81
N ASP A 193 -0.36 11.26 33.04
CA ASP A 193 -0.34 12.31 34.06
C ASP A 193 0.59 13.48 33.70
N ASP A 194 1.65 13.24 32.93
CA ASP A 194 2.56 14.29 32.45
C ASP A 194 1.83 15.34 31.58
N LEU A 195 0.65 15.00 31.06
CA LEU A 195 -0.19 15.92 30.28
C LEU A 195 -0.94 16.93 31.17
N PHE A 196 -0.86 16.83 32.50
CA PHE A 196 -1.33 17.87 33.43
C PHE A 196 -0.33 19.01 33.61
N ALA A 197 0.89 18.91 33.06
CA ALA A 197 1.89 19.96 33.18
C ALA A 197 1.46 21.25 32.44
N PRO A 198 1.76 22.45 32.98
CA PRO A 198 1.48 23.71 32.30
C PRO A 198 2.10 23.75 30.89
N GLY A 199 1.28 23.94 29.86
CA GLY A 199 1.70 23.96 28.45
C GLY A 199 1.63 22.61 27.72
N ALA A 200 1.29 21.52 28.41
CA ALA A 200 1.00 20.25 27.76
C ALA A 200 -0.44 20.25 27.20
N HIS A 201 -0.60 19.86 25.94
CA HIS A 201 -1.93 19.68 25.36
C HIS A 201 -2.35 18.21 25.49
N PRO A 202 -3.45 17.90 26.18
CA PRO A 202 -3.92 16.52 26.36
C PRO A 202 -4.50 16.00 25.05
N ARG A 203 -3.62 15.46 24.21
CA ARG A 203 -3.96 14.87 22.92
C ARG A 203 -3.18 13.58 22.69
N VAL A 204 -3.69 12.77 21.78
CA VAL A 204 -2.97 11.60 21.29
C VAL A 204 -1.66 12.05 20.62
N SER A 205 -0.57 11.33 20.90
CA SER A 205 0.70 11.59 20.24
C SER A 205 0.58 11.47 18.71
N GLN A 206 1.00 12.51 17.99
CA GLN A 206 1.02 12.57 16.52
C GLN A 206 1.78 11.40 15.89
N TYR A 207 2.82 10.89 16.57
CA TYR A 207 3.55 9.69 16.15
C TYR A 207 2.67 8.45 16.17
N ARG A 208 1.89 8.25 17.24
CA ARG A 208 1.03 7.07 17.40
C ARG A 208 -0.17 7.14 16.47
N LEU A 209 -0.75 8.33 16.33
CA LEU A 209 -1.82 8.61 15.36
C LEU A 209 -1.35 8.28 13.94
N THR A 210 -0.21 8.81 13.53
CA THR A 210 0.34 8.58 12.18
C THR A 210 0.74 7.13 11.97
N ALA A 211 1.29 6.45 12.98
CA ALA A 211 1.58 5.02 12.93
C ALA A 211 0.32 4.17 12.74
N HIS A 212 -0.75 4.48 13.48
CA HIS A 212 -2.06 3.81 13.34
C HIS A 212 -2.64 4.05 11.94
N LEU A 213 -2.68 5.30 11.48
CA LEU A 213 -3.15 5.67 10.14
C LEU A 213 -2.34 4.98 9.02
N GLY A 214 -1.01 5.01 9.11
CA GLY A 214 -0.12 4.43 8.09
C GLY A 214 -0.26 2.91 7.98
N THR A 215 -0.42 2.23 9.11
CA THR A 215 -0.65 0.79 9.12
C THR A 215 -2.06 0.43 8.63
N ALA A 216 -3.08 1.26 8.91
CA ALA A 216 -4.41 1.14 8.28
C ALA A 216 -4.33 1.30 6.75
N PHE A 217 -3.54 2.27 6.25
CA PHE A 217 -3.31 2.46 4.81
C PHE A 217 -2.64 1.24 4.19
N VAL A 218 -1.61 0.68 4.83
CA VAL A 218 -0.94 -0.55 4.35
C VAL A 218 -1.92 -1.72 4.31
N CYS A 219 -2.75 -1.89 5.33
CA CYS A 219 -3.79 -2.92 5.38
C CYS A 219 -4.79 -2.76 4.24
N TYR A 220 -5.31 -1.55 4.05
CA TYR A 220 -6.20 -1.19 2.94
C TYR A 220 -5.57 -1.50 1.57
N LEU A 221 -4.33 -1.03 1.35
CA LEU A 221 -3.61 -1.26 0.08
C LEU A 221 -3.37 -2.74 -0.18
N ALA A 222 -3.07 -3.53 0.86
CA ALA A 222 -2.89 -4.97 0.75
C ALA A 222 -4.20 -5.65 0.32
N MET A 223 -5.34 -5.29 0.92
CA MET A 223 -6.65 -5.81 0.53
C MET A 223 -6.98 -5.43 -0.91
N PHE A 224 -6.91 -4.14 -1.23
CA PHE A 224 -7.23 -3.59 -2.53
C PHE A 224 -6.37 -4.19 -3.64
N TRP A 225 -5.05 -4.20 -3.45
CA TRP A 225 -4.09 -4.77 -4.41
C TRP A 225 -4.35 -6.24 -4.70
N ASN A 226 -4.59 -7.06 -3.66
CA ASN A 226 -4.85 -8.48 -3.86
C ASN A 226 -6.21 -8.70 -4.53
N GLY A 227 -7.24 -7.93 -4.18
CA GLY A 227 -8.55 -7.96 -4.83
C GLY A 227 -8.46 -7.70 -6.34
N ILE A 228 -7.91 -6.55 -6.75
CA ILE A 228 -7.78 -6.22 -8.18
C ILE A 228 -6.82 -7.17 -8.91
N SER A 229 -5.80 -7.71 -8.22
CA SER A 229 -4.87 -8.68 -8.81
C SER A 229 -5.54 -10.01 -9.13
N ILE A 230 -6.42 -10.52 -8.25
CA ILE A 230 -7.19 -11.74 -8.50
C ILE A 230 -8.12 -11.54 -9.69
N LEU A 231 -8.84 -10.41 -9.77
CA LEU A 231 -9.72 -10.11 -10.91
C LEU A 231 -8.93 -10.03 -12.23
N ARG A 232 -7.76 -9.37 -12.21
CA ARG A 232 -6.87 -9.28 -13.37
C ARG A 232 -6.34 -10.64 -13.79
N GLU A 233 -5.87 -11.47 -12.85
CA GLU A 233 -5.37 -12.83 -13.13
C GLU A 233 -6.47 -13.69 -13.77
N ASN A 234 -7.66 -13.73 -13.19
CA ASN A 234 -8.78 -14.49 -13.76
C ASN A 234 -9.15 -14.00 -15.17
N ARG A 235 -9.22 -12.68 -15.39
CA ARG A 235 -9.48 -12.12 -16.72
C ARG A 235 -8.40 -12.47 -17.74
N PHE A 236 -7.12 -12.45 -17.34
CA PHE A 236 -6.01 -12.80 -18.24
C PHE A 236 -5.98 -14.29 -18.57
N LEU A 237 -6.40 -15.16 -17.65
CA LEU A 237 -6.47 -16.60 -17.90
C LEU A 237 -7.71 -17.02 -18.68
N ALA A 238 -8.78 -16.22 -18.68
CA ALA A 238 -9.98 -16.44 -19.49
C ALA A 238 -9.73 -16.17 -20.99
N ASP A 239 -8.91 -15.17 -21.32
CA ASP A 239 -8.51 -14.84 -22.69
C ASP A 239 -6.97 -14.70 -22.76
N PRO A 240 -6.25 -15.82 -22.84
CA PRO A 240 -4.79 -15.84 -22.74
C PRO A 240 -4.09 -15.21 -23.95
N GLU A 241 -4.70 -15.23 -25.14
CA GLU A 241 -4.08 -14.63 -26.34
C GLU A 241 -4.07 -13.10 -26.26
N LYS A 242 -5.21 -12.50 -25.92
CA LYS A 242 -5.30 -11.04 -25.70
C LYS A 242 -4.46 -10.62 -24.51
N ALA A 243 -4.41 -11.44 -23.45
CA ALA A 243 -3.56 -11.20 -22.31
C ALA A 243 -2.07 -11.18 -22.70
N GLN A 244 -1.60 -12.13 -23.53
CA GLN A 244 -0.22 -12.18 -23.99
C GLN A 244 0.18 -10.91 -24.75
N GLN A 245 -0.68 -10.42 -25.65
CA GLN A 245 -0.43 -9.17 -26.38
C GLN A 245 -0.30 -7.97 -25.44
N LEU A 246 -1.23 -7.84 -24.48
CA LEU A 246 -1.20 -6.75 -23.50
C LEU A 246 0.03 -6.84 -22.59
N VAL A 247 0.40 -8.05 -22.17
CA VAL A 247 1.59 -8.30 -21.34
C VAL A 247 2.83 -7.85 -22.09
N ASN A 248 3.02 -8.29 -23.34
CA ASN A 248 4.18 -7.94 -24.17
C ASN A 248 4.32 -6.43 -24.33
N ALA A 249 3.22 -5.73 -24.65
CA ALA A 249 3.21 -4.27 -24.76
C ALA A 249 3.56 -3.59 -23.42
N THR A 250 3.01 -4.08 -22.32
CA THR A 250 3.19 -3.49 -20.98
C THR A 250 4.59 -3.74 -20.42
N THR A 251 5.19 -4.90 -20.70
CA THR A 251 6.52 -5.28 -20.19
C THR A 251 7.66 -4.76 -21.06
N HIS A 252 7.37 -4.05 -22.15
CA HIS A 252 8.38 -3.50 -23.06
C HIS A 252 9.49 -2.74 -22.29
N PRO A 253 10.79 -2.94 -22.63
CA PRO A 253 11.89 -2.30 -21.92
C PRO A 253 11.84 -0.77 -21.91
N GLY A 254 11.32 -0.16 -22.99
CA GLY A 254 11.13 1.29 -23.10
C GLY A 254 10.20 1.90 -22.04
N LEU A 255 9.36 1.10 -21.37
CA LEU A 255 8.49 1.54 -20.26
C LEU A 255 9.12 1.32 -18.87
N ARG A 256 10.39 0.88 -18.78
CA ARG A 256 11.05 0.60 -17.50
C ARG A 256 11.13 1.81 -16.60
N VAL A 257 11.47 2.97 -17.15
CA VAL A 257 11.54 4.24 -16.39
C VAL A 257 10.16 4.58 -15.86
N PHE A 258 9.14 4.61 -16.72
CA PHE A 258 7.75 4.83 -16.31
C PHE A 258 7.30 3.91 -15.17
N ARG A 259 7.52 2.60 -15.29
CA ARG A 259 7.14 1.63 -14.24
C ARG A 259 7.86 1.87 -12.91
N ARG A 260 9.13 2.31 -12.94
CA ARG A 260 9.90 2.66 -11.73
C ARG A 260 9.42 3.98 -11.14
N SER A 261 9.15 4.98 -11.98
CA SER A 261 8.60 6.27 -11.55
C SER A 261 7.25 6.11 -10.87
N VAL A 262 6.37 5.22 -11.34
CA VAL A 262 5.10 4.92 -10.63
C VAL A 262 5.34 4.33 -9.23
N ALA A 263 6.41 3.56 -9.03
CA ALA A 263 6.74 3.03 -7.70
C ALA A 263 7.29 4.13 -6.79
N GLY A 264 8.12 5.03 -7.33
CA GLY A 264 8.56 6.24 -6.64
C GLY A 264 7.39 7.16 -6.27
N LEU A 265 6.43 7.36 -7.18
CA LEU A 265 5.21 8.12 -6.89
C LEU A 265 4.37 7.46 -5.81
N LEU A 266 4.22 6.13 -5.81
CA LEU A 266 3.48 5.44 -4.77
C LEU A 266 4.11 5.69 -3.39
N ALA A 267 5.44 5.63 -3.28
CA ALA A 267 6.16 5.92 -2.05
C ALA A 267 6.01 7.40 -1.65
N LEU A 268 6.18 8.33 -2.60
CA LEU A 268 6.04 9.76 -2.34
C LEU A 268 4.64 10.13 -1.87
N VAL A 269 3.59 9.65 -2.55
CA VAL A 269 2.18 9.86 -2.14
C VAL A 269 1.93 9.30 -0.74
N PHE A 270 2.48 8.12 -0.42
CA PHE A 270 2.36 7.55 0.92
C PHE A 270 3.02 8.44 1.98
N VAL A 271 4.26 8.88 1.74
CA VAL A 271 4.99 9.77 2.66
C VAL A 271 4.26 11.11 2.84
N THR A 272 3.76 11.71 1.77
CA THR A 272 2.95 12.94 1.83
C THR A 272 1.67 12.76 2.63
N ALA A 273 1.00 11.61 2.50
CA ALA A 273 -0.17 11.32 3.33
C ALA A 273 0.20 11.16 4.81
N MET A 274 1.35 10.54 5.12
CA MET A 274 1.83 10.40 6.50
C MET A 274 2.23 11.75 7.12
N SER A 275 2.87 12.65 6.37
CA SER A 275 3.14 13.99 6.87
C SER A 275 1.85 14.77 7.15
N GLY A 276 0.78 14.54 6.38
CA GLY A 276 -0.56 15.06 6.69
C GLY A 276 -1.12 14.51 8.01
N GLY A 277 -0.82 13.25 8.35
CA GLY A 277 -1.15 12.68 9.66
C GLY A 277 -0.45 13.38 10.82
N LEU A 278 0.81 13.82 10.64
CA LEU A 278 1.53 14.63 11.62
C LEU A 278 0.90 16.02 11.76
N VAL A 279 0.55 16.67 10.64
CA VAL A 279 -0.15 17.97 10.64
C VAL A 279 -1.45 17.89 11.43
N ALA A 280 -2.28 16.86 11.20
CA ALA A 280 -3.53 16.65 11.92
C ALA A 280 -3.31 16.27 13.40
N GLY A 281 -2.23 15.55 13.72
CA GLY A 281 -1.88 15.21 15.10
C GLY A 281 -1.46 16.42 15.93
N LEU A 282 -0.79 17.39 15.30
CA LEU A 282 -0.30 18.61 15.96
C LEU A 282 -1.25 19.80 15.86
N ASP A 283 -2.40 19.65 15.20
CA ASP A 283 -3.32 20.75 14.86
C ASP A 283 -2.63 21.86 14.04
N ALA A 284 -1.56 21.49 13.32
CA ALA A 284 -0.72 22.40 12.57
C ALA A 284 -1.42 23.03 11.34
N GLY A 285 -2.60 22.53 10.98
CA GLY A 285 -3.43 23.10 9.92
C GLY A 285 -3.99 24.49 10.26
N LEU A 286 -3.96 24.90 11.54
CA LEU A 286 -4.48 26.17 12.04
C LEU A 286 -3.40 27.25 12.25
N ILE A 287 -2.15 26.98 11.87
CA ILE A 287 -1.02 27.90 12.13
C ILE A 287 -0.91 28.95 11.02
N TYR A 288 -0.61 28.53 9.79
CA TYR A 288 -0.62 29.40 8.62
C TYR A 288 -1.76 29.01 7.70
N ASN A 289 -2.65 29.95 7.39
CA ASN A 289 -3.89 29.69 6.65
C ASN A 289 -3.95 30.41 5.29
N GLU A 290 -2.79 30.84 4.79
CA GLU A 290 -2.60 31.34 3.44
C GLU A 290 -1.86 30.31 2.55
N PHE A 291 -1.93 30.54 1.23
CA PHE A 291 -1.15 29.79 0.23
C PHE A 291 -0.86 30.71 -0.98
N PRO A 292 0.36 30.70 -1.55
CA PRO A 292 1.51 29.85 -1.25
C PRO A 292 2.36 30.33 -0.06
N TYR A 293 2.12 31.54 0.44
CA TYR A 293 2.86 32.14 1.55
C TYR A 293 2.50 31.49 2.89
N MET A 294 3.41 31.65 3.87
CA MET A 294 3.25 31.35 5.28
C MET A 294 3.66 32.61 6.05
N GLY A 295 2.69 33.48 6.32
CA GLY A 295 2.94 34.82 6.84
C GLY A 295 3.55 35.74 5.78
N LEU A 296 4.65 36.42 6.11
CA LEU A 296 5.29 37.41 5.23
C LEU A 296 6.14 36.80 4.09
N GLY A 297 6.38 35.49 4.10
CA GLY A 297 7.29 34.82 3.17
C GLY A 297 6.77 33.46 2.71
N LEU A 298 7.52 32.77 1.84
CA LEU A 298 7.20 31.40 1.42
C LEU A 298 7.42 30.37 2.54
N THR A 299 8.17 30.74 3.58
CA THR A 299 8.40 29.95 4.78
C THR A 299 8.26 30.85 6.01
N PRO A 300 7.90 30.29 7.17
CA PRO A 300 8.04 30.95 8.46
C PRO A 300 9.49 31.42 8.70
N PRO A 301 9.70 32.38 9.62
CA PRO A 301 11.04 32.81 10.02
C PRO A 301 11.88 31.65 10.55
N LYS A 302 13.19 31.63 10.24
CA LYS A 302 14.11 30.55 10.67
C LYS A 302 14.06 30.28 12.18
N LYS A 303 13.91 31.32 13.00
CA LYS A 303 13.79 31.22 14.46
C LYS A 303 12.60 30.38 14.92
N GLU A 304 11.52 30.38 14.13
CA GLU A 304 10.31 29.61 14.40
C GLU A 304 10.45 28.18 13.87
N LEU A 305 11.16 27.98 12.75
CA LEU A 305 11.35 26.64 12.17
C LEU A 305 12.31 25.76 12.98
N PHE A 306 13.27 26.36 13.67
CA PHE A 306 14.29 25.65 14.44
C PHE A 306 14.36 26.21 15.86
N ASP A 307 13.26 26.07 16.58
CA ASP A 307 13.13 26.55 17.95
C ASP A 307 13.77 25.52 18.91
N PRO A 308 14.75 25.94 19.76
CA PRO A 308 15.34 25.10 20.80
C PRO A 308 14.32 24.54 21.80
N PHE A 309 13.13 25.13 21.92
CA PHE A 309 12.03 24.64 22.76
C PHE A 309 11.69 23.16 22.47
N TYR A 310 11.76 22.74 21.20
CA TYR A 310 11.45 21.36 20.82
C TYR A 310 12.61 20.40 21.05
N SER A 311 13.80 20.86 21.47
CA SER A 311 14.91 19.96 21.78
C SER A 311 14.75 19.37 23.18
N HIS A 312 14.97 18.06 23.34
CA HIS A 312 14.85 17.39 24.64
C HIS A 312 16.21 17.02 25.24
N VAL A 313 17.31 17.44 24.62
CA VAL A 313 18.68 17.16 25.07
C VAL A 313 19.48 18.44 25.22
N PRO A 314 20.36 18.56 26.23
CA PRO A 314 21.12 19.80 26.47
C PRO A 314 22.03 20.22 25.31
N ASP A 315 22.51 19.26 24.52
CA ASP A 315 23.43 19.50 23.40
C ASP A 315 22.72 19.87 22.08
N GLN A 316 21.37 19.90 22.08
CA GLN A 316 20.53 20.18 20.91
C GLN A 316 20.80 19.29 19.68
N SER A 317 21.40 18.11 19.88
CA SER A 317 21.67 17.16 18.80
C SER A 317 20.39 16.67 18.10
N ASP A 318 19.23 16.80 18.76
CA ASP A 318 17.91 16.43 18.24
C ASP A 318 17.11 17.59 17.62
N LEU A 319 17.65 18.81 17.58
CA LEU A 319 16.94 20.03 17.18
C LEU A 319 16.23 19.88 15.83
N TRP A 320 16.93 19.34 14.84
CA TRP A 320 16.42 19.25 13.47
C TRP A 320 15.25 18.28 13.34
N TRP A 321 15.44 17.03 13.75
CA TRP A 321 14.40 16.01 13.54
C TRP A 321 13.20 16.24 14.46
N ARG A 322 13.39 16.80 15.66
CA ARG A 322 12.26 17.17 16.53
C ARG A 322 11.46 18.31 15.95
N ASN A 323 12.10 19.38 15.49
CA ASN A 323 11.34 20.45 14.83
C ASN A 323 10.61 19.91 13.58
N MET A 324 11.22 19.04 12.77
CA MET A 324 10.54 18.44 11.60
C MET A 324 9.32 17.56 11.92
N LEU A 325 9.18 17.09 13.17
CA LEU A 325 8.12 16.12 13.55
C LEU A 325 7.20 16.60 14.70
N GLU A 326 7.59 17.64 15.42
CA GLU A 326 6.92 18.13 16.64
C GLU A 326 6.62 19.63 16.59
N ASN A 327 7.37 20.42 15.81
CA ASN A 327 7.08 21.84 15.64
C ASN A 327 5.96 22.04 14.62
N PRO A 328 4.78 22.55 15.01
CA PRO A 328 3.64 22.70 14.11
C PRO A 328 3.95 23.51 12.84
N SER A 329 4.73 24.59 12.96
CA SER A 329 5.07 25.46 11.82
C SER A 329 5.96 24.74 10.80
N LEU A 330 6.99 24.02 11.26
CA LEU A 330 7.87 23.27 10.36
C LEU A 330 7.16 22.03 9.80
N VAL A 331 6.38 21.31 10.60
CA VAL A 331 5.58 20.16 10.12
C VAL A 331 4.58 20.58 9.04
N GLN A 332 3.94 21.75 9.20
CA GLN A 332 3.05 22.30 8.18
C GLN A 332 3.81 22.65 6.90
N LEU A 333 5.00 23.27 7.00
CA LEU A 333 5.85 23.57 5.86
C LEU A 333 6.33 22.30 5.14
N ASP A 334 6.81 21.30 5.88
CA ASP A 334 7.26 20.01 5.35
C ASP A 334 6.14 19.32 4.56
N HIS A 335 4.91 19.33 5.09
CA HIS A 335 3.76 18.79 4.38
C HIS A 335 3.46 19.57 3.09
N ARG A 336 3.51 20.91 3.11
CA ARG A 336 3.33 21.75 1.90
C ARG A 336 4.39 21.47 0.83
N ILE A 337 5.65 21.29 1.23
CA ILE A 337 6.76 20.92 0.33
C ILE A 337 6.54 19.52 -0.26
N LEU A 338 6.14 18.54 0.56
CA LEU A 338 5.83 17.19 0.10
C LEU A 338 4.62 17.16 -0.85
N ALA A 339 3.57 17.94 -0.55
CA ALA A 339 2.38 18.05 -1.39
C ALA A 339 2.69 18.67 -2.77
N THR A 340 3.42 19.79 -2.79
CA THR A 340 3.85 20.44 -4.05
C THR A 340 4.82 19.56 -4.85
N SER A 341 5.74 18.87 -4.18
CA SER A 341 6.63 17.87 -4.80
C SER A 341 5.85 16.70 -5.40
N THR A 342 4.84 16.20 -4.69
CA THR A 342 3.95 15.11 -5.15
C THR A 342 3.18 15.53 -6.40
N PHE A 343 2.55 16.71 -6.38
CA PHE A 343 1.85 17.26 -7.53
C PHE A 343 2.79 17.41 -8.73
N THR A 344 3.95 18.02 -8.53
CA THR A 344 4.96 18.22 -9.58
C THR A 344 5.45 16.90 -10.14
N ALA A 345 5.69 15.89 -9.31
CA ALA A 345 6.12 14.57 -9.76
C ALA A 345 5.04 13.83 -10.56
N VAL A 346 3.76 13.92 -10.14
CA VAL A 346 2.63 13.34 -10.90
C VAL A 346 2.48 14.03 -12.25
N MET A 347 2.50 15.36 -12.28
CA MET A 347 2.38 16.14 -13.51
C MET A 347 3.58 15.94 -14.42
N GLY A 348 4.80 15.86 -13.87
CA GLY A 348 6.02 15.55 -14.61
C GLY A 348 5.97 14.15 -15.22
N LEU A 349 5.48 13.14 -14.50
CA LEU A 349 5.31 11.80 -15.05
C LEU A 349 4.24 11.76 -16.15
N TRP A 350 3.12 12.45 -15.95
CA TRP A 350 2.09 12.60 -16.97
C TRP A 350 2.66 13.26 -18.24
N ALA A 351 3.35 14.39 -18.09
CA ALA A 351 4.01 15.11 -19.17
C ALA A 351 5.02 14.20 -19.91
N TYR A 352 5.83 13.43 -19.18
CA TYR A 352 6.73 12.42 -19.75
C TYR A 352 5.96 11.40 -20.59
N THR A 353 4.81 10.87 -20.13
CA THR A 353 4.01 9.91 -20.92
C THR A 353 3.31 10.55 -22.12
N ARG A 354 3.07 11.86 -22.11
CA ARG A 354 2.31 12.59 -23.14
C ARG A 354 3.19 13.18 -24.23
N PHE A 355 4.36 13.70 -23.86
CA PHE A 355 5.24 14.48 -24.73
C PHE A 355 6.46 13.70 -25.21
N ASN A 356 6.87 12.61 -24.54
CA ASN A 356 7.89 11.72 -25.07
C ASN A 356 7.29 10.79 -26.16
N PRO A 357 7.66 10.92 -27.45
CA PRO A 357 7.01 10.17 -28.53
C PRO A 357 7.19 8.65 -28.38
N ARG A 358 8.38 8.22 -27.92
CA ARG A 358 8.71 6.79 -27.73
C ARG A 358 7.82 6.17 -26.64
N VAL A 359 7.65 6.86 -25.52
CA VAL A 359 6.81 6.39 -24.41
C VAL A 359 5.34 6.41 -24.82
N ARG A 360 4.88 7.51 -25.41
CA ARG A 360 3.49 7.69 -25.86
C ARG A 360 3.04 6.57 -26.80
N ALA A 361 3.91 6.15 -27.72
CA ALA A 361 3.65 5.06 -28.66
C ALA A 361 3.51 3.69 -27.96
N LEU A 362 4.29 3.45 -26.90
CA LEU A 362 4.29 2.20 -26.14
C LEU A 362 3.18 2.11 -25.08
N MET A 363 2.58 3.24 -24.69
CA MET A 363 1.58 3.29 -23.62
C MET A 363 0.27 2.57 -23.99
N THR A 364 -0.07 1.54 -23.22
CA THR A 364 -1.33 0.79 -23.38
C THR A 364 -2.54 1.59 -22.93
N GLY A 365 -3.73 1.30 -23.48
CA GLY A 365 -4.98 1.97 -23.09
C GLY A 365 -5.26 1.94 -21.58
N PRO A 366 -5.10 0.80 -20.87
CA PRO A 366 -5.20 0.75 -19.41
C PRO A 366 -4.20 1.64 -18.67
N ALA A 367 -2.94 1.70 -19.14
CA ALA A 367 -1.91 2.55 -18.54
C ALA A 367 -2.25 4.04 -18.71
N LYS A 368 -2.69 4.46 -19.90
CA LYS A 368 -3.17 5.84 -20.18
C LYS A 368 -4.31 6.23 -19.25
N ARG A 369 -5.36 5.40 -19.16
CA ARG A 369 -6.49 5.63 -18.24
C ARG A 369 -6.06 5.69 -16.78
N GLY A 370 -5.07 4.89 -16.38
CA GLY A 370 -4.52 4.92 -15.02
C GLY A 370 -3.80 6.24 -14.72
N MET A 371 -2.94 6.68 -15.64
CA MET A 371 -2.22 7.95 -15.50
C MET A 371 -3.18 9.15 -15.43
N HIS A 372 -4.20 9.19 -16.30
CA HIS A 372 -5.22 10.24 -16.26
C HIS A 372 -6.03 10.23 -14.95
N GLY A 373 -6.35 9.04 -14.42
CA GLY A 373 -7.02 8.93 -13.12
C GLY A 373 -6.17 9.49 -11.98
N VAL A 374 -4.86 9.20 -11.95
CA VAL A 374 -3.94 9.76 -10.95
C VAL A 374 -3.82 11.28 -11.10
N VAL A 375 -3.81 11.81 -12.33
CA VAL A 375 -3.82 13.27 -12.57
C VAL A 375 -5.09 13.92 -12.02
N GLY A 376 -6.27 13.35 -12.29
CA GLY A 376 -7.53 13.89 -11.75
C GLY A 376 -7.54 13.89 -10.21
N LEU A 377 -7.07 12.80 -9.60
CA LEU A 377 -7.00 12.67 -8.14
C LEU A 377 -6.00 13.66 -7.51
N VAL A 378 -4.84 13.92 -8.13
CA VAL A 378 -3.87 14.86 -7.55
C VAL A 378 -4.36 16.31 -7.61
N TRP A 379 -5.08 16.69 -8.68
CA TRP A 379 -5.72 18.00 -8.78
C TRP A 379 -6.80 18.19 -7.71
N MET A 380 -7.66 17.20 -7.54
CA MET A 380 -8.66 17.19 -6.46
C MET A 380 -7.97 17.30 -5.09
N GLN A 381 -6.86 16.59 -4.88
CA GLN A 381 -6.16 16.61 -3.60
C GLN A 381 -5.55 17.98 -3.27
N VAL A 382 -4.94 18.64 -4.27
CA VAL A 382 -4.39 20.00 -4.10
C VAL A 382 -5.50 21.00 -3.82
N ALA A 383 -6.62 20.92 -4.55
CA ALA A 383 -7.77 21.79 -4.32
C ALA A 383 -8.30 21.63 -2.88
N LEU A 384 -8.53 20.38 -2.43
CA LEU A 384 -8.97 20.10 -1.07
C LEU A 384 -7.97 20.58 -0.01
N GLY A 385 -6.66 20.42 -0.25
CA GLY A 385 -5.62 20.83 0.69
C GLY A 385 -5.55 22.35 0.85
N ILE A 386 -5.56 23.08 -0.26
CA ILE A 386 -5.59 24.55 -0.25
C ILE A 386 -6.89 25.04 0.39
N SER A 387 -8.05 24.47 0.06
CA SER A 387 -9.32 24.83 0.69
C SER A 387 -9.33 24.54 2.20
N THR A 388 -8.70 23.46 2.64
CA THR A 388 -8.57 23.16 4.09
C THR A 388 -7.81 24.27 4.81
N LEU A 389 -6.78 24.84 4.19
CA LEU A 389 -6.03 25.96 4.77
C LEU A 389 -6.85 27.26 4.75
N LEU A 390 -7.36 27.66 3.58
CA LEU A 390 -8.04 28.95 3.40
C LEU A 390 -9.31 29.10 4.24
N TYR A 391 -10.00 27.99 4.52
CA TYR A 391 -11.24 27.98 5.30
C TYR A 391 -11.05 27.58 6.77
N LEU A 392 -9.81 27.59 7.29
CA LEU A 392 -9.51 27.28 8.69
C LEU A 392 -9.95 25.87 9.12
N VAL A 393 -9.56 24.86 8.34
CA VAL A 393 -9.75 23.43 8.61
C VAL A 393 -11.22 23.03 8.88
N PRO A 394 -12.17 23.37 7.97
CA PRO A 394 -13.55 22.98 8.18
C PRO A 394 -13.69 21.45 8.07
N LEU A 395 -14.37 20.84 9.04
CA LEU A 395 -14.44 19.37 9.20
C LEU A 395 -14.75 18.61 7.90
N PRO A 396 -15.76 19.00 7.10
CA PRO A 396 -16.07 18.28 5.85
C PRO A 396 -14.93 18.32 4.83
N VAL A 397 -14.24 19.46 4.69
CA VAL A 397 -13.15 19.62 3.70
C VAL A 397 -11.89 18.92 4.19
N ALA A 398 -11.56 19.02 5.48
CA ALA A 398 -10.42 18.32 6.08
C ALA A 398 -10.58 16.80 5.98
N SER A 399 -11.78 16.28 6.27
CA SER A 399 -12.10 14.86 6.12
C SER A 399 -12.08 14.42 4.65
N ALA A 400 -12.62 15.24 3.73
CA ALA A 400 -12.53 14.99 2.30
C ALA A 400 -11.08 15.00 1.80
N HIS A 401 -10.22 15.87 2.32
CA HIS A 401 -8.79 15.91 1.99
C HIS A 401 -8.07 14.61 2.43
N GLN A 402 -8.38 14.09 3.62
CA GLN A 402 -7.88 12.79 4.07
C GLN A 402 -8.39 11.63 3.18
N ALA A 403 -9.68 11.63 2.84
CA ALA A 403 -10.27 10.66 1.92
C ALA A 403 -9.59 10.72 0.54
N GLY A 404 -9.33 11.93 0.05
CA GLY A 404 -8.65 12.21 -1.21
C GLY A 404 -7.21 11.71 -1.21
N ALA A 405 -6.48 11.80 -0.09
CA ALA A 405 -5.12 11.27 0.02
C ALA A 405 -5.11 9.74 -0.18
N LEU A 406 -6.02 9.02 0.50
CA LEU A 406 -6.15 7.58 0.34
C LEU A 406 -6.65 7.21 -1.06
N ALA A 407 -7.54 8.02 -1.66
CA ALA A 407 -8.00 7.84 -3.03
C ALA A 407 -6.86 8.02 -4.05
N LEU A 408 -6.01 9.05 -3.90
CA LEU A 408 -4.82 9.27 -4.74
C LEU A 408 -3.84 8.09 -4.63
N LEU A 409 -3.61 7.58 -3.42
CA LEU A 409 -2.79 6.40 -3.19
C LEU A 409 -3.41 5.14 -3.84
N THR A 410 -4.73 4.99 -3.76
CA THR A 410 -5.51 3.95 -4.44
C THR A 410 -5.38 4.03 -5.97
N GLY A 411 -5.49 5.24 -6.54
CA GLY A 411 -5.30 5.47 -7.97
C GLY A 411 -3.89 5.12 -8.43
N THR A 412 -2.89 5.48 -7.63
CA THR A 412 -1.47 5.23 -7.92
C THR A 412 -1.15 3.73 -7.86
N ILE A 413 -1.64 3.00 -6.85
CA ILE A 413 -1.45 1.56 -6.78
C ILE A 413 -2.27 0.81 -7.85
N ALA A 414 -3.44 1.32 -8.24
CA ALA A 414 -4.24 0.78 -9.34
C ALA A 414 -3.52 0.96 -10.69
N LEU A 415 -2.88 2.11 -10.92
CA LEU A 415 -1.99 2.32 -12.07
C LEU A 415 -0.83 1.33 -12.02
N GLY A 416 -0.17 1.19 -10.86
CA GLY A 416 0.86 0.17 -10.62
C GLY A 416 0.37 -1.23 -10.98
N ASN A 417 -0.85 -1.61 -10.61
CA ASN A 417 -1.44 -2.90 -10.94
C ASN A 417 -1.65 -3.09 -12.44
N ARG A 418 -1.89 -2.03 -13.20
CA ARG A 418 -2.05 -2.14 -14.66
C ARG A 418 -0.72 -2.36 -15.37
N ILE A 419 0.41 -2.02 -14.74
CA ILE A 419 1.73 -1.98 -15.39
C ILE A 419 2.77 -2.93 -14.80
N TRP A 420 2.61 -3.35 -13.54
CA TRP A 420 3.45 -4.34 -12.86
C TRP A 420 2.80 -5.71 -12.99
N ILE A 421 3.19 -6.44 -14.03
CA ILE A 421 2.73 -7.79 -14.29
C ILE A 421 3.71 -8.78 -13.65
N PRO A 422 3.25 -9.63 -12.71
CA PRO A 422 4.13 -10.61 -12.07
C PRO A 422 4.66 -11.64 -13.08
N ARG A 423 5.94 -12.00 -12.98
CA ARG A 423 6.58 -13.03 -13.84
C ARG A 423 5.83 -14.36 -13.80
N ALA A 424 5.32 -14.76 -12.64
CA ALA A 424 4.54 -15.98 -12.48
C ALA A 424 3.24 -15.96 -13.30
N LEU A 425 2.57 -14.80 -13.40
CA LEU A 425 1.37 -14.66 -14.23
C LEU A 425 1.72 -14.69 -15.72
N THR A 426 2.80 -14.00 -16.12
CA THR A 426 3.31 -14.04 -17.50
C THR A 426 3.62 -15.48 -17.94
N ALA A 427 4.26 -16.27 -17.09
CA ALA A 427 4.57 -17.67 -17.37
C ALA A 427 3.29 -18.53 -17.54
N LYS A 428 2.31 -18.36 -16.65
CA LYS A 428 1.01 -19.06 -16.77
C LYS A 428 0.28 -18.72 -18.07
N ILE A 429 0.26 -17.44 -18.46
CA ILE A 429 -0.37 -16.99 -19.71
C ILE A 429 0.31 -17.65 -20.91
N ALA A 430 1.65 -17.59 -20.98
CA ALA A 430 2.42 -18.20 -22.06
C ALA A 430 2.15 -19.71 -22.17
N GLN A 431 2.08 -20.42 -21.04
CA GLN A 431 1.74 -21.84 -21.01
C GLN A 431 0.34 -22.11 -21.55
N ARG A 432 -0.67 -21.31 -21.16
CA ARG A 432 -2.05 -21.44 -21.65
C ARG A 432 -2.16 -21.17 -23.15
N VAL A 433 -1.44 -20.18 -23.67
CA VAL A 433 -1.37 -19.91 -25.13
C VAL A 433 -0.73 -21.09 -25.86
N ALA A 434 0.39 -21.62 -25.36
CA ALA A 434 1.06 -22.77 -25.99
C ALA A 434 0.17 -24.03 -26.01
N LEU A 435 -0.58 -24.28 -24.94
CA LEU A 435 -1.55 -25.37 -24.85
C LEU A 435 -2.73 -25.17 -25.82
N ALA A 436 -3.27 -23.96 -25.93
CA ALA A 436 -4.36 -23.66 -26.87
C ALA A 436 -3.92 -23.89 -28.34
N ARG A 437 -2.71 -23.45 -28.69
CA ARG A 437 -2.14 -23.62 -30.04
C ARG A 437 -1.82 -25.06 -30.38
N SER A 438 -1.27 -25.82 -29.43
CA SER A 438 -0.96 -27.25 -29.63
C SER A 438 -2.23 -28.13 -29.64
N GLY A 439 -3.25 -27.78 -28.87
CA GLY A 439 -4.57 -28.42 -28.90
C GLY A 439 -5.27 -28.23 -30.25
N GLY A 440 -5.28 -27.00 -30.79
CA GLY A 440 -5.83 -26.69 -32.10
C GLY A 440 -5.10 -27.38 -33.27
N ALA A 441 -3.78 -27.53 -33.18
CA ALA A 441 -3.00 -28.27 -34.17
C ALA A 441 -3.31 -29.77 -34.19
N ARG A 442 -3.69 -30.35 -33.05
CA ARG A 442 -4.08 -31.77 -32.95
C ARG A 442 -5.45 -32.04 -33.56
N THR A 443 -6.38 -31.10 -33.48
CA THR A 443 -7.70 -31.19 -34.14
C THR A 443 -7.59 -31.00 -35.66
N ALA A 444 -6.76 -30.06 -36.12
CA ALA A 444 -6.52 -29.84 -37.56
C ALA A 444 -5.85 -31.05 -38.23
N ARG A 445 -4.92 -31.73 -37.55
CA ARG A 445 -4.26 -32.94 -38.09
C ARG A 445 -5.19 -34.17 -38.17
N LYS A 446 -6.30 -34.18 -37.44
CA LYS A 446 -7.36 -35.22 -37.59
C LYS A 446 -8.30 -34.96 -38.77
N MET A 447 -8.25 -33.78 -39.39
CA MET A 447 -9.02 -33.43 -40.60
C MET A 447 -8.09 -33.27 -41.82
N GLY A 448 -7.18 -34.23 -42.04
CA GLY A 448 -6.44 -34.37 -43.30
C GLY A 448 -7.31 -35.02 -44.40
N PRO A 449 -6.99 -34.82 -45.69
CA PRO A 449 -7.94 -34.91 -46.79
C PRO A 449 -8.52 -36.32 -46.94
N THR A 450 -9.85 -36.41 -46.93
CA THR A 450 -10.55 -37.59 -47.44
C THR A 450 -10.24 -37.69 -48.93
N HIS A 451 -9.34 -38.61 -49.30
CA HIS A 451 -9.24 -39.10 -50.68
C HIS A 451 -10.58 -39.75 -51.04
N GLY A 452 -11.46 -38.97 -51.66
CA GLY A 452 -12.67 -39.45 -52.29
C GLY A 452 -12.30 -40.21 -53.55
N VAL A 453 -12.42 -41.53 -53.46
CA VAL A 453 -12.31 -42.50 -54.54
C VAL A 453 -13.31 -42.14 -55.65
N VAL A 454 -12.79 -41.97 -56.87
CA VAL A 454 -13.60 -41.90 -58.09
C VAL A 454 -14.17 -43.29 -58.36
N HIS A 455 -15.49 -43.45 -58.26
CA HIS A 455 -16.18 -44.64 -58.76
C HIS A 455 -16.53 -44.44 -60.25
N PRO A 456 -16.28 -45.45 -61.11
CA PRO A 456 -16.71 -45.39 -62.50
C PRO A 456 -18.22 -45.68 -62.57
N VAL A 457 -18.94 -44.84 -63.32
CA VAL A 457 -20.34 -45.04 -63.69
C VAL A 457 -20.36 -46.04 -64.86
N VAL A 458 -21.09 -47.14 -64.70
CA VAL A 458 -21.49 -48.05 -65.78
C VAL A 458 -22.99 -48.29 -65.69
N ALA A 459 -23.63 -48.21 -66.86
CA ALA A 459 -25.03 -48.42 -67.24
C ALA A 459 -26.01 -47.27 -66.95
#